data_AF-A0A2N8KWS5-F1
#
_entry.id   AF-A0A2N8KWS5-F1
#
_cell.length_a   1.000
_cell.length_b   1.000
_cell.length_c   1.000
_cell.angle_alpha   90.00
_cell.angle_beta   90.00
_cell.angle_gamma   90.00
#
_symmetry.space_group_name_H-M   'P 1'
#
loop_
_entity.id
_entity.type
_entity.pdbx_description
1 polymer ?
#
loop_
_entity_poly.entity_id
_entity_poly.type
_entity_poly.pdbx_seq_one_letter_code
_entity_poly.pdbx_strand_id
1 'polypeptide(L)'
;MKPHHAPARRRHRLVVQALLSLSLASTLSLSQAASEAPQALAQAQQLFLAATQGDSAAIEKAVEAYTALLRAEPGNPSLMAKLGAATSLRATTTMLPWKKMSHAEEGLAYLDKALALLNNTHDAAAAGQIPIALDTRFTAASTFLALPGFFNRGPRGNKLLQEVLNHPQFAQTPLAFRATVWMQAGRAAEQGERRDEARKFYQLVQEHGAPQASKAQAKLKALQS
;
A
#
# COMPACT_ATOMS: atom_id res chain seq x y z
N MET A 1 -7.78 33.98 71.41
CA MET A 1 -8.90 34.94 71.58
C MET A 1 -9.97 34.65 70.52
N LYS A 2 -11.17 34.21 70.94
CA LYS A 2 -12.42 34.50 70.18
C LYS A 2 -12.64 36.03 70.29
N PRO A 3 -13.17 36.75 69.29
CA PRO A 3 -14.61 36.68 68.98
C PRO A 3 -14.96 36.95 67.49
N HIS A 4 -16.12 36.47 67.01
CA HIS A 4 -17.36 37.23 66.71
C HIS A 4 -17.13 38.48 65.81
N HIS A 5 -17.92 38.77 64.78
CA HIS A 5 -19.37 38.98 64.75
C HIS A 5 -19.84 38.89 63.28
N ALA A 6 -20.94 38.18 62.95
CA ALA A 6 -22.34 38.64 63.02
C ALA A 6 -22.73 39.61 61.86
N PRO A 7 -24.02 39.79 61.51
CA PRO A 7 -24.52 39.29 60.24
C PRO A 7 -25.29 40.32 59.39
N ALA A 8 -25.73 39.85 58.21
CA ALA A 8 -26.98 40.17 57.53
C ALA A 8 -27.31 41.63 57.16
N ARG A 9 -27.56 41.85 55.86
CA ARG A 9 -28.73 42.61 55.39
C ARG A 9 -29.05 42.28 53.93
N ARG A 10 -30.16 41.56 53.73
CA ARG A 10 -30.92 41.53 52.47
C ARG A 10 -31.56 42.90 52.26
N ARG A 11 -31.41 43.47 51.06
CA ARG A 11 -32.43 44.34 50.46
C ARG A 11 -32.54 44.04 48.98
N HIS A 12 -33.73 43.60 48.59
CA HIS A 12 -34.15 43.34 47.23
C HIS A 12 -34.15 44.65 46.43
N ARG A 13 -33.58 44.64 45.23
CA ARG A 13 -33.89 45.58 44.16
C ARG A 13 -34.26 44.78 42.92
N LEU A 14 -35.53 44.87 42.55
CA LEU A 14 -36.03 44.55 41.22
C LEU A 14 -35.48 45.59 40.24
N VAL A 15 -34.75 45.14 39.22
CA VAL A 15 -34.55 45.90 37.99
C VAL A 15 -34.76 44.92 36.84
N VAL A 16 -35.90 45.07 36.17
CA VAL A 16 -36.17 44.52 34.85
C VAL A 16 -35.44 45.42 33.85
N GLN A 17 -34.44 44.90 33.14
CA GLN A 17 -33.97 45.48 31.88
C GLN A 17 -33.58 44.41 30.87
N ALA A 18 -33.76 44.78 29.61
CA ALA A 18 -33.94 43.92 28.46
C ALA A 18 -32.62 43.49 27.79
N LEU A 19 -32.73 42.40 27.04
CA LEU A 19 -32.15 42.09 25.72
C LEU A 19 -30.65 42.36 25.44
N LEU A 20 -30.09 41.40 24.69
CA LEU A 20 -28.79 41.39 24.00
C LEU A 20 -27.53 41.05 24.81
N SER A 21 -27.17 39.76 24.79
CA SER A 21 -25.77 39.30 24.83
C SER A 21 -25.65 38.11 23.88
N LEU A 22 -25.18 38.35 22.65
CA LEU A 22 -23.78 38.28 22.22
C LEU A 22 -23.32 36.82 22.05
N SER A 23 -23.44 36.39 20.80
CA SER A 23 -22.95 35.16 20.19
C SER A 23 -21.44 35.00 20.37
N LEU A 24 -21.02 33.93 21.06
CA LEU A 24 -19.68 33.36 20.90
C LEU A 24 -19.64 31.91 21.41
N ALA A 25 -19.97 30.94 20.55
CA ALA A 25 -19.67 29.54 20.83
C ALA A 25 -19.44 28.77 19.52
N SER A 26 -18.16 28.45 19.31
CA SER A 26 -17.68 27.21 18.69
C SER A 26 -17.73 27.08 17.16
N THR A 27 -16.97 27.92 16.45
CA THR A 27 -16.42 27.54 15.13
C THR A 27 -15.05 26.87 15.31
N LEU A 28 -15.02 25.57 15.62
CA LEU A 28 -13.82 24.74 15.51
C LEU A 28 -14.22 23.31 15.14
N SER A 29 -14.47 23.03 13.87
CA SER A 29 -14.55 21.64 13.33
C SER A 29 -14.39 21.59 11.81
N LEU A 30 -13.53 22.42 11.19
CA LEU A 30 -13.30 22.37 9.73
C LEU A 30 -11.90 21.90 9.29
N SER A 31 -11.17 21.16 10.13
CA SER A 31 -9.80 20.71 9.79
C SER A 31 -9.60 19.19 9.65
N GLN A 32 -10.62 18.35 9.85
CA GLN A 32 -10.43 16.88 9.79
C GLN A 32 -10.40 16.30 8.36
N ALA A 33 -11.10 16.89 7.40
CA ALA A 33 -11.24 16.30 6.05
C ALA A 33 -9.93 16.26 5.23
N ALA A 34 -8.96 17.14 5.49
CA ALA A 34 -7.70 17.19 4.72
C ALA A 34 -6.70 16.10 5.10
N SER A 35 -6.89 15.42 6.23
CA SER A 35 -5.92 14.43 6.77
C SER A 35 -6.33 12.97 6.53
N GLU A 36 -7.55 12.72 6.07
CA GLU A 36 -8.10 11.36 5.98
C GLU A 36 -7.54 10.54 4.81
N ALA A 37 -7.37 11.15 3.62
CA ALA A 37 -6.90 10.42 2.45
C ALA A 37 -5.47 9.87 2.58
N PRO A 38 -4.47 10.63 3.08
CA PRO A 38 -3.13 10.08 3.31
C PRO A 38 -3.12 8.98 4.38
N GLN A 39 -3.94 9.09 5.42
CA GLN A 39 -4.03 8.09 6.49
C GLN A 39 -4.70 6.80 6.00
N ALA A 40 -5.79 6.89 5.24
CA ALA A 40 -6.46 5.74 4.64
C ALA A 40 -5.53 4.98 3.69
N LEU A 41 -4.74 5.69 2.88
CA LEU A 41 -3.73 5.08 2.02
C LEU A 41 -2.65 4.35 2.83
N ALA A 42 -2.11 5.00 3.87
CA ALA A 42 -1.09 4.38 4.73
C ALA A 42 -1.61 3.10 5.41
N GLN A 43 -2.86 3.12 5.89
CA GLN A 43 -3.50 1.94 6.47
C GLN A 43 -3.69 0.82 5.44
N ALA A 44 -4.18 1.14 4.24
CA ALA A 44 -4.34 0.18 3.15
C ALA A 44 -3.01 -0.47 2.77
N GLN A 45 -1.93 0.33 2.69
CA GLN A 45 -0.57 -0.17 2.43
C GLN A 45 -0.09 -1.14 3.51
N GLN A 46 -0.32 -0.83 4.79
CA GLN A 46 0.04 -1.73 5.89
C GLN A 46 -0.71 -3.06 5.82
N LEU A 47 -2.02 -3.02 5.57
CA LEU A 47 -2.85 -4.21 5.41
C LEU A 47 -2.38 -5.06 4.22
N PHE A 48 -2.04 -4.44 3.09
CA PHE A 48 -1.51 -5.14 1.93
C PHE A 48 -0.14 -5.76 2.18
N LEU A 49 0.75 -5.06 2.88
CA LEU A 49 2.04 -5.61 3.29
C LEU A 49 1.87 -6.83 4.21
N ALA A 50 0.92 -6.80 5.15
CA ALA A 50 0.61 -7.95 5.99
C ALA A 50 0.02 -9.11 5.17
N ALA A 51 -0.94 -8.83 4.28
CA ALA A 51 -1.57 -9.81 3.40
C ALA A 51 -0.56 -10.54 2.51
N THR A 52 0.36 -9.80 1.88
CA THR A 52 1.43 -10.37 1.04
C THR A 52 2.48 -11.16 1.83
N GLN A 53 2.53 -10.98 3.17
CA GLN A 53 3.37 -11.76 4.09
C GLN A 53 2.66 -13.00 4.65
N GLY A 54 1.40 -13.26 4.25
CA GLY A 54 0.64 -14.44 4.63
C GLY A 54 -0.40 -14.22 5.73
N ASP A 55 -0.59 -12.99 6.21
CA ASP A 55 -1.67 -12.68 7.14
C ASP A 55 -3.03 -12.72 6.40
N SER A 56 -3.72 -13.85 6.53
CA SER A 56 -5.00 -14.07 5.86
C SER A 56 -6.11 -13.14 6.38
N ALA A 57 -6.02 -12.67 7.63
CA ALA A 57 -7.00 -11.74 8.20
C ALA A 57 -6.84 -10.31 7.65
N ALA A 58 -5.67 -9.98 7.10
CA ALA A 58 -5.42 -8.70 6.46
C ALA A 58 -5.93 -8.64 5.00
N ILE A 59 -6.16 -9.80 4.34
CA ILE A 59 -6.54 -9.86 2.92
C ILE A 59 -7.86 -9.13 2.66
N GLU A 60 -8.94 -9.49 3.36
CA GLU A 60 -10.26 -8.87 3.11
C GLU A 60 -10.24 -7.38 3.46
N LYS A 61 -9.57 -7.01 4.56
CA LYS A 61 -9.41 -5.61 4.96
C LYS A 61 -8.65 -4.79 3.92
N ALA A 62 -7.62 -5.37 3.30
CA ALA A 62 -6.89 -4.72 2.22
C ALA A 62 -7.79 -4.53 0.99
N VAL A 63 -8.58 -5.55 0.62
CA VAL A 63 -9.55 -5.48 -0.49
C VAL A 63 -10.57 -4.35 -0.24
N GLU A 64 -11.15 -4.29 0.95
CA GLU A 64 -12.11 -3.24 1.34
C GLU A 64 -11.47 -1.84 1.30
N ALA A 65 -10.28 -1.68 1.88
CA ALA A 65 -9.57 -0.41 1.92
C ALA A 65 -9.21 0.09 0.52
N TYR A 66 -8.65 -0.77 -0.34
CA TYR A 66 -8.33 -0.39 -1.72
C TYR A 66 -9.58 -0.20 -2.59
N THR A 67 -10.68 -0.89 -2.30
CA THR A 67 -11.97 -0.62 -2.95
C THR A 67 -12.48 0.78 -2.62
N ALA A 68 -12.38 1.20 -1.36
CA ALA A 68 -12.78 2.55 -0.94
C ALA A 68 -11.88 3.63 -1.57
N LEU A 69 -10.56 3.43 -1.56
CA LEU A 69 -9.60 4.35 -2.19
C LEU A 69 -9.82 4.45 -3.71
N LEU A 70 -10.03 3.33 -4.39
CA LEU A 70 -10.29 3.32 -5.84
C LEU A 70 -11.65 3.95 -6.18
N ARG A 71 -12.65 3.90 -5.28
CA ARG A 71 -13.90 4.64 -5.48
C ARG A 71 -13.69 6.15 -5.44
N ALA A 72 -12.80 6.63 -4.57
CA ALA A 72 -12.42 8.04 -4.50
C ALA A 72 -11.57 8.47 -5.72
N GLU A 73 -10.72 7.59 -6.23
CA GLU A 73 -9.86 7.85 -7.39
C GLU A 73 -9.96 6.74 -8.47
N PRO A 74 -11.07 6.63 -9.23
CA PRO A 74 -11.33 5.49 -10.14
C PRO A 74 -10.33 5.30 -11.27
N GLY A 75 -9.61 6.36 -11.62
CA GLY A 75 -8.59 6.36 -12.67
C GLY A 75 -7.17 6.07 -12.18
N ASN A 76 -6.95 5.80 -10.89
CA ASN A 76 -5.62 5.57 -10.35
C ASN A 76 -5.17 4.12 -10.58
N PRO A 77 -4.20 3.86 -11.48
CA PRO A 77 -3.82 2.50 -11.85
C PRO A 77 -3.03 1.80 -10.74
N SER A 78 -2.31 2.51 -9.88
CA SER A 78 -1.61 1.90 -8.75
C SER A 78 -2.61 1.35 -7.72
N LEU A 79 -3.62 2.13 -7.34
CA LEU A 79 -4.68 1.66 -6.45
C LEU A 79 -5.44 0.46 -7.04
N MET A 80 -5.76 0.51 -8.33
CA MET A 80 -6.42 -0.59 -9.02
C MET A 80 -5.57 -1.86 -9.06
N ALA A 81 -4.26 -1.72 -9.26
CA ALA A 81 -3.35 -2.86 -9.23
C ALA A 81 -3.22 -3.47 -7.84
N LYS A 82 -3.14 -2.65 -6.77
CA LYS A 82 -3.12 -3.15 -5.39
C LYS A 82 -4.42 -3.87 -5.03
N LEU A 83 -5.57 -3.34 -5.47
CA LEU A 83 -6.85 -4.02 -5.35
C LEU A 83 -6.81 -5.38 -6.05
N GLY A 84 -6.38 -5.44 -7.32
CA GLY A 84 -6.29 -6.70 -8.07
C GLY A 84 -5.37 -7.72 -7.43
N ALA A 85 -4.23 -7.29 -6.90
CA ALA A 85 -3.31 -8.16 -6.15
C ALA A 85 -3.94 -8.66 -4.85
N ALA A 86 -4.59 -7.80 -4.07
CA ALA A 86 -5.28 -8.19 -2.84
C ALA A 86 -6.46 -9.15 -3.11
N THR A 87 -7.24 -8.90 -4.17
CA THR A 87 -8.32 -9.78 -4.61
C THR A 87 -7.78 -11.15 -5.03
N SER A 88 -6.65 -11.19 -5.74
CA SER A 88 -5.99 -12.46 -6.10
C SER A 88 -5.58 -13.26 -4.85
N LEU A 89 -5.15 -12.59 -3.78
CA LEU A 89 -4.80 -13.24 -2.51
C LEU A 89 -6.01 -13.91 -1.83
N ARG A 90 -7.26 -13.50 -2.11
CA ARG A 90 -8.45 -14.22 -1.58
C ARG A 90 -8.50 -15.68 -2.01
N ALA A 91 -7.80 -16.06 -3.09
CA ALA A 91 -7.65 -17.46 -3.48
C ALA A 91 -6.93 -18.33 -2.42
N THR A 92 -6.19 -17.72 -1.49
CA THR A 92 -5.49 -18.44 -0.41
C THR A 92 -6.36 -18.60 0.85
N THR A 93 -7.51 -17.92 0.95
CA THR A 93 -8.37 -17.93 2.14
C THR A 93 -9.49 -18.97 2.08
N THR A 94 -9.58 -19.71 0.97
CA THR A 94 -10.62 -20.73 0.75
C THR A 94 -10.02 -22.06 0.31
N MET A 95 -10.68 -23.17 0.62
CA MET A 95 -10.29 -24.51 0.15
C MET A 95 -11.02 -24.95 -1.12
N LEU A 96 -12.05 -24.20 -1.55
CA LEU A 96 -12.90 -24.56 -2.68
C LEU A 96 -12.24 -24.17 -4.01
N PRO A 97 -11.87 -25.12 -4.89
CA PRO A 97 -11.07 -24.83 -6.09
C PRO A 97 -11.71 -23.79 -7.03
N TRP A 98 -13.02 -23.86 -7.27
CA TRP A 98 -13.70 -22.90 -8.14
C TRP A 98 -13.70 -21.47 -7.57
N LYS A 99 -13.76 -21.30 -6.23
CA LYS A 99 -13.62 -19.99 -5.61
C LYS A 99 -12.21 -19.45 -5.71
N LYS A 100 -11.19 -20.32 -5.58
CA LYS A 100 -9.78 -19.92 -5.81
C LYS A 100 -9.59 -19.37 -7.22
N MET A 101 -10.11 -20.09 -8.21
CA MET A 101 -10.05 -19.67 -9.61
C MET A 101 -10.76 -18.33 -9.82
N SER A 102 -11.99 -18.19 -9.33
CA SER A 102 -12.75 -16.95 -9.45
C SER A 102 -12.04 -15.74 -8.82
N HIS A 103 -11.47 -15.88 -7.62
CA HIS A 103 -10.72 -14.80 -6.98
C HIS A 103 -9.45 -14.43 -7.74
N ALA A 104 -8.72 -15.43 -8.25
CA ALA A 104 -7.53 -15.18 -9.06
C ALA A 104 -7.89 -14.47 -10.38
N GLU A 105 -8.92 -14.92 -11.08
CA GLU A 105 -9.37 -14.32 -12.35
C GLU A 105 -9.89 -12.89 -12.16
N GLU A 106 -10.67 -12.65 -11.11
CA GLU A 106 -11.17 -11.31 -10.76
C GLU A 106 -9.99 -10.35 -10.49
N GLY A 107 -9.03 -10.78 -9.66
CA GLY A 107 -7.84 -9.99 -9.36
C GLY A 107 -6.98 -9.72 -10.60
N LEU A 108 -6.83 -10.71 -11.48
CA LEU A 108 -6.14 -10.57 -12.76
C LEU A 108 -6.82 -9.56 -13.69
N ALA A 109 -8.14 -9.52 -13.73
CA ALA A 109 -8.88 -8.55 -14.55
C ALA A 109 -8.62 -7.11 -14.08
N TYR A 110 -8.55 -6.87 -12.76
CA TYR A 110 -8.13 -5.57 -12.22
C TYR A 110 -6.70 -5.20 -12.62
N LEU A 111 -5.77 -6.14 -12.58
CA LEU A 111 -4.38 -5.91 -12.99
C LEU A 111 -4.27 -5.58 -14.48
N ASP A 112 -5.00 -6.31 -15.33
CA ASP A 112 -5.04 -6.07 -16.77
C ASP A 112 -5.59 -4.67 -17.07
N LYS A 113 -6.67 -4.26 -16.39
CA LYS A 113 -7.24 -2.92 -16.50
C LYS A 113 -6.28 -1.83 -15.99
N ALA A 114 -5.63 -2.05 -14.85
CA ALA A 114 -4.67 -1.12 -14.26
C ALA A 114 -3.50 -0.85 -15.22
N LEU A 115 -2.97 -1.92 -15.84
CA LEU A 115 -1.92 -1.79 -16.86
C LEU A 115 -2.39 -1.04 -18.11
N ALA A 116 -3.65 -1.23 -18.52
CA ALA A 116 -4.22 -0.53 -19.68
C ALA A 116 -4.47 0.97 -19.43
N LEU A 117 -4.62 1.40 -18.18
CA LEU A 117 -4.75 2.81 -17.80
C LEU A 117 -3.41 3.57 -17.82
N LEU A 118 -2.28 2.84 -17.81
CA LEU A 118 -0.96 3.47 -17.83
C LEU A 118 -0.75 4.26 -19.12
N ASN A 119 -0.12 5.42 -18.96
CA ASN A 119 0.27 6.33 -20.03
C ASN A 119 1.44 7.19 -19.52
N ASN A 120 2.01 8.02 -20.39
CA ASN A 120 3.25 8.77 -20.12
C ASN A 120 3.18 9.69 -18.88
N THR A 121 2.00 10.14 -18.44
CA THR A 121 1.90 10.98 -17.24
C THR A 121 2.22 10.22 -15.95
N HIS A 122 2.17 8.89 -16.00
CA HIS A 122 2.43 8.01 -14.85
C HIS A 122 3.89 7.58 -14.72
N ASP A 123 4.73 7.86 -15.74
CA ASP A 123 6.13 7.45 -15.78
C ASP A 123 7.06 8.43 -15.04
N ALA A 124 6.53 9.58 -14.57
CA ALA A 124 7.28 10.57 -13.80
C ALA A 124 6.77 10.66 -12.35
N ALA A 125 7.69 10.79 -11.38
CA ALA A 125 7.40 11.24 -10.03
C ALA A 125 8.47 12.21 -9.50
N ALA A 126 8.17 12.88 -8.39
CA ALA A 126 9.15 13.70 -7.69
C ALA A 126 10.27 12.82 -7.10
N ALA A 127 11.44 13.43 -6.83
CA ALA A 127 12.56 12.73 -6.24
C ALA A 127 12.18 12.05 -4.92
N GLY A 128 12.55 10.77 -4.77
CA GLY A 128 12.20 9.98 -3.59
C GLY A 128 10.75 9.44 -3.57
N GLN A 129 9.95 9.69 -4.61
CA GLN A 129 8.66 9.03 -4.81
C GLN A 129 8.78 7.87 -5.81
N ILE A 130 7.79 6.98 -5.79
CA ILE A 130 7.69 5.88 -6.75
C ILE A 130 6.71 6.33 -7.84
N PRO A 131 7.12 6.35 -9.12
CA PRO A 131 6.21 6.59 -10.23
C PRO A 131 5.05 5.60 -10.23
N ILE A 132 3.85 6.10 -10.48
CA ILE A 132 2.64 5.28 -10.52
C ILE A 132 2.80 4.11 -11.49
N ALA A 133 3.45 4.33 -12.63
CA ALA A 133 3.67 3.28 -13.61
C ALA A 133 4.65 2.21 -13.11
N LEU A 134 5.65 2.58 -12.31
CA LEU A 134 6.56 1.62 -11.68
C LEU A 134 5.86 0.77 -10.62
N ASP A 135 5.08 1.37 -9.72
CA ASP A 135 4.35 0.61 -8.69
C ASP A 135 3.27 -0.30 -9.31
N THR A 136 2.55 0.20 -10.33
CA THR A 136 1.53 -0.59 -11.06
C THR A 136 2.16 -1.80 -11.74
N ARG A 137 3.21 -1.59 -12.56
CA ARG A 137 3.90 -2.68 -13.28
C ARG A 137 4.51 -3.68 -12.32
N PHE A 138 5.13 -3.22 -11.24
CA PHE A 138 5.74 -4.11 -10.25
C PHE A 138 4.70 -4.94 -9.48
N THR A 139 3.57 -4.34 -9.13
CA THR A 139 2.46 -5.04 -8.46
C THR A 139 1.88 -6.14 -9.35
N ALA A 140 1.65 -5.83 -10.63
CA ALA A 140 1.19 -6.82 -11.61
C ALA A 140 2.23 -7.91 -11.84
N ALA A 141 3.51 -7.55 -12.04
CA ALA A 141 4.60 -8.50 -12.22
C ALA A 141 4.69 -9.50 -11.06
N SER A 142 4.69 -8.99 -9.82
CA SER A 142 4.78 -9.79 -8.61
C SER A 142 3.60 -10.76 -8.48
N THR A 143 2.39 -10.30 -8.81
CA THR A 143 1.18 -11.14 -8.76
C THR A 143 1.21 -12.22 -9.83
N PHE A 144 1.53 -11.86 -11.07
CA PHE A 144 1.61 -12.80 -12.20
C PHE A 144 2.66 -13.89 -11.99
N LEU A 145 3.80 -13.55 -11.37
CA LEU A 145 4.87 -14.50 -11.05
C LEU A 145 4.59 -15.37 -9.83
N ALA A 146 3.61 -15.01 -8.99
CA ALA A 146 3.17 -15.82 -7.86
C ALA A 146 2.11 -16.87 -8.27
N LEU A 147 1.51 -16.74 -9.45
CA LEU A 147 0.46 -17.64 -9.89
C LEU A 147 1.01 -18.99 -10.39
N PRO A 148 0.24 -20.08 -10.24
CA PRO A 148 0.55 -21.36 -10.86
C PRO A 148 0.69 -21.26 -12.39
N GLY A 149 1.56 -22.10 -12.96
CA GLY A 149 1.91 -22.06 -14.39
C GLY A 149 0.72 -22.21 -15.34
N PHE A 150 -0.35 -22.91 -14.95
CA PHE A 150 -1.54 -23.10 -15.78
C PHE A 150 -2.31 -21.79 -16.06
N PHE A 151 -2.09 -20.72 -15.30
CA PHE A 151 -2.65 -19.39 -15.61
C PHE A 151 -1.93 -18.70 -16.78
N ASN A 152 -0.77 -19.21 -17.21
CA ASN A 152 0.03 -18.66 -18.30
C ASN A 152 0.33 -17.14 -18.16
N ARG A 153 0.53 -16.67 -16.92
CA ARG A 153 0.87 -15.26 -16.62
C ARG A 153 2.36 -15.01 -16.42
N GLY A 154 3.15 -16.07 -16.19
CA GLY A 154 4.59 -15.99 -15.92
C GLY A 154 5.39 -15.17 -16.95
N PRO A 155 5.28 -15.44 -18.27
CA PRO A 155 6.01 -14.68 -19.29
C PRO A 155 5.72 -13.17 -19.24
N ARG A 156 4.44 -12.79 -19.07
CA ARG A 156 4.05 -11.38 -18.94
C ARG A 156 4.55 -10.77 -17.63
N GLY A 157 4.53 -11.52 -16.53
CA GLY A 157 5.10 -11.08 -15.25
C GLY A 157 6.60 -10.79 -15.35
N ASN A 158 7.36 -11.66 -16.02
CA ASN A 158 8.80 -11.44 -16.28
C ASN A 158 9.04 -10.20 -17.15
N LYS A 159 8.26 -10.02 -18.21
CA LYS A 159 8.36 -8.82 -19.07
C LYS A 159 8.13 -7.53 -18.27
N LEU A 160 7.06 -7.47 -17.47
CA LEU A 160 6.75 -6.31 -16.63
C LEU A 160 7.86 -6.04 -15.59
N LEU A 161 8.43 -7.10 -14.99
CA LEU A 161 9.53 -6.94 -14.05
C LEU A 161 10.78 -6.36 -14.72
N GLN A 162 11.08 -6.76 -15.95
CA GLN A 162 12.19 -6.18 -16.71
C GLN A 162 11.91 -4.72 -17.11
N GLU A 163 10.67 -4.38 -17.48
CA GLU A 163 10.28 -2.99 -17.72
C GLU A 163 10.49 -2.11 -16.46
N VAL A 164 10.20 -2.64 -15.27
CA VAL A 164 10.46 -1.96 -13.99
C VAL A 164 11.96 -1.76 -13.78
N LEU A 165 12.77 -2.81 -13.95
CA LEU A 165 14.23 -2.75 -13.74
C LEU A 165 14.93 -1.78 -14.71
N ASN A 166 14.47 -1.72 -15.96
CA ASN A 166 15.05 -0.89 -17.02
C ASN A 166 14.48 0.53 -17.06
N HIS A 167 13.51 0.86 -16.19
CA HIS A 167 12.89 2.17 -16.20
C HIS A 167 13.88 3.26 -15.76
N PRO A 168 14.01 4.40 -16.48
CA PRO A 168 14.98 5.44 -16.16
C PRO A 168 14.87 6.01 -14.74
N GLN A 169 13.65 6.06 -14.20
CA GLN A 169 13.42 6.55 -12.84
C GLN A 169 13.61 5.51 -11.74
N PHE A 170 13.83 4.23 -12.06
CA PHE A 170 13.95 3.17 -11.05
C PHE A 170 15.06 3.47 -10.04
N ALA A 171 16.23 3.92 -10.50
CA ALA A 171 17.35 4.28 -9.64
C ALA A 171 17.04 5.43 -8.65
N GLN A 172 16.04 6.27 -8.95
CA GLN A 172 15.66 7.43 -8.14
C GLN A 172 14.56 7.12 -7.12
N THR A 173 13.96 5.92 -7.19
CA THR A 173 12.94 5.47 -6.21
C THR A 173 13.55 5.18 -4.84
N PRO A 174 12.76 5.16 -3.76
CA PRO A 174 13.23 4.77 -2.42
C PRO A 174 13.98 3.44 -2.41
N LEU A 175 15.05 3.35 -1.62
CA LEU A 175 15.86 2.13 -1.50
C LEU A 175 15.02 0.91 -1.14
N ALA A 176 14.05 1.06 -0.22
CA ALA A 176 13.16 -0.03 0.18
C ALA A 176 12.36 -0.60 -1.00
N PHE A 177 11.94 0.24 -1.95
CA PHE A 177 11.27 -0.20 -3.17
C PHE A 177 12.24 -0.92 -4.10
N ARG A 178 13.41 -0.32 -4.39
CA ARG A 178 14.44 -0.96 -5.23
C ARG A 178 14.83 -2.34 -4.73
N ALA A 179 15.04 -2.47 -3.42
CA ALA A 179 15.35 -3.73 -2.79
C ALA A 179 14.23 -4.76 -2.92
N THR A 180 12.97 -4.34 -2.83
CA THR A 180 11.82 -5.23 -3.06
C THR A 180 11.77 -5.72 -4.51
N VAL A 181 12.06 -4.85 -5.47
CA VAL A 181 12.17 -5.22 -6.89
C VAL A 181 13.32 -6.21 -7.12
N TRP A 182 14.51 -5.94 -6.58
CA TRP A 182 15.65 -6.85 -6.69
C TRP A 182 15.37 -8.20 -6.03
N MET A 183 14.72 -8.24 -4.86
CA MET A 183 14.32 -9.50 -4.23
C MET A 183 13.39 -10.33 -5.13
N GLN A 184 12.42 -9.69 -5.78
CA GLN A 184 11.53 -10.37 -6.72
C GLN A 184 12.26 -10.82 -7.99
N ALA A 185 13.18 -10.00 -8.52
CA ALA A 185 14.01 -10.34 -9.68
C ALA A 185 14.93 -11.52 -9.40
N GLY A 186 15.54 -11.56 -8.21
CA GLY A 186 16.32 -12.70 -7.73
C GLY A 186 15.48 -13.98 -7.69
N ARG A 187 14.25 -13.91 -7.15
CA ARG A 187 13.33 -15.05 -7.10
C ARG A 187 12.92 -15.53 -8.50
N ALA A 188 12.62 -14.60 -9.41
CA ALA A 188 12.28 -14.93 -10.79
C ALA A 188 13.47 -15.53 -11.55
N ALA A 189 14.70 -15.12 -11.22
CA ALA A 189 15.92 -15.73 -11.74
C ALA A 189 16.14 -17.14 -11.18
N GLU A 190 15.91 -17.37 -9.88
CA GLU A 190 15.92 -18.72 -9.28
C GLU A 190 14.95 -19.67 -9.97
N GLN A 191 13.69 -19.25 -10.15
CA GLN A 191 12.64 -20.05 -10.80
C GLN A 191 12.97 -20.38 -12.26
N GLY A 192 13.74 -19.53 -12.93
CA GLY A 192 14.22 -19.76 -14.30
C GLY A 192 15.62 -20.39 -14.36
N GLU A 193 16.13 -20.93 -13.25
CA GLU A 193 17.45 -21.58 -13.14
C GLU A 193 18.65 -20.68 -13.48
N ARG A 194 18.46 -19.36 -13.53
CA ARG A 194 19.49 -18.34 -13.82
C ARG A 194 20.22 -17.95 -12.54
N ARG A 195 20.97 -18.91 -11.96
CA ARG A 195 21.63 -18.76 -10.65
C ARG A 195 22.54 -17.52 -10.53
N ASP A 196 23.30 -17.21 -11.57
CA ASP A 196 24.20 -16.04 -11.57
C ASP A 196 23.44 -14.72 -11.47
N GLU A 197 22.33 -14.62 -12.20
CA GLU A 197 21.47 -13.45 -12.17
C GLU A 197 20.75 -13.32 -10.83
N ALA A 198 20.29 -14.44 -10.26
CA ALA A 198 19.73 -14.45 -8.92
C ALA A 198 20.72 -13.94 -7.86
N ARG A 199 21.97 -14.41 -7.92
CA ARG A 199 23.04 -13.93 -7.02
C ARG A 199 23.27 -12.42 -7.16
N LYS A 200 23.36 -11.90 -8.39
CA LYS A 200 23.55 -10.47 -8.64
C LYS A 200 22.46 -9.63 -7.97
N PHE A 201 21.19 -10.00 -8.14
CA PHE A 201 20.10 -9.23 -7.53
C PHE A 201 20.12 -9.27 -6.00
N TYR A 202 20.44 -10.42 -5.39
CA TYR A 202 20.54 -10.50 -3.93
C TYR A 202 21.76 -9.75 -3.38
N GLN A 203 22.86 -9.70 -4.13
CA GLN A 203 24.03 -8.87 -3.77
C GLN A 203 23.68 -7.38 -3.77
N LEU A 204 22.95 -6.88 -4.77
CA LEU A 204 22.50 -5.48 -4.79
C LEU A 204 21.71 -5.09 -3.53
N VAL A 205 20.88 -6.00 -3.01
CA VAL A 205 20.13 -5.75 -1.76
C VAL A 205 21.07 -5.60 -0.55
N GLN A 206 22.15 -6.40 -0.50
CA GLN A 206 23.14 -6.34 0.58
C GLN A 206 24.06 -5.12 0.49
N GLU A 207 24.61 -4.86 -0.70
CA GLU A 207 25.55 -3.78 -0.98
C GLU A 207 24.97 -2.42 -0.61
N HIS A 208 23.66 -2.23 -0.86
CA HIS A 208 22.97 -1.00 -0.52
C HIS A 208 22.42 -0.96 0.91
N GLY A 209 22.67 -1.98 1.75
CA GLY A 209 22.24 -1.99 3.15
C GLY A 209 20.72 -1.90 3.33
N ALA A 210 19.95 -2.47 2.41
CA ALA A 210 18.49 -2.33 2.41
C ALA A 210 17.83 -3.10 3.58
N PRO A 211 16.59 -2.75 3.98
CA PRO A 211 15.85 -3.45 5.02
C PRO A 211 15.71 -4.97 4.80
N GLN A 212 15.82 -5.42 3.55
CA GLN A 212 15.72 -6.81 3.12
C GLN A 212 17.07 -7.57 3.13
N ALA A 213 18.18 -6.94 3.55
CA ALA A 213 19.53 -7.51 3.45
C ALA A 213 19.70 -8.86 4.15
N SER A 214 19.06 -9.08 5.30
CA SER A 214 19.08 -10.37 6.00
C SER A 214 18.41 -11.49 5.19
N LYS A 215 17.27 -11.20 4.56
CA LYS A 215 16.57 -12.14 3.67
C LYS A 215 17.40 -12.42 2.41
N ALA A 216 18.04 -11.40 1.84
CA ALA A 216 18.94 -11.58 0.70
C ALA A 216 20.17 -12.44 1.06
N GLN A 217 20.73 -12.28 2.26
CA GLN A 217 21.84 -13.12 2.74
C GLN A 217 21.46 -14.59 2.81
N ALA A 218 20.27 -14.90 3.36
CA ALA A 218 19.77 -16.27 3.43
C ALA A 218 19.64 -16.88 2.03
N LYS A 219 19.14 -16.10 1.07
CA LYS A 219 19.03 -16.52 -0.35
C LYS A 219 20.40 -16.78 -1.00
N LEU A 220 21.39 -15.92 -0.76
CA LEU A 220 22.74 -16.13 -1.30
C LEU A 220 23.39 -17.40 -0.76
N LYS A 221 23.24 -17.69 0.53
CA LYS A 221 23.74 -18.94 1.13
C LYS A 221 23.10 -20.17 0.50
N ALA A 222 21.78 -20.14 0.27
CA ALA A 222 21.05 -21.23 -0.37
C ALA A 222 21.45 -21.47 -1.85
N LEU A 223 22.02 -20.47 -2.52
CA LEU A 223 22.52 -20.61 -3.90
C LEU A 223 23.95 -21.18 -3.98
N GLN A 224 24.63 -21.29 -2.84
CA GLN A 224 25.99 -21.83 -2.73
C GLN A 224 26.00 -23.32 -2.36
N SER A 225 24.90 -23.82 -1.78
CA SER A 225 24.64 -25.25 -1.55
C SER A 225 24.12 -25.93 -2.81
#